data_AF-A0A7X7V5R3-F1
#
_entry.id   AF-A0A7X7V5R3-F1
#
_cell.length_a   1.000
_cell.length_b   1.000
_cell.length_c   1.000
_cell.angle_alpha   90.00
_cell.angle_beta   90.00
_cell.angle_gamma   90.00
#
_symmetry.space_group_name_H-M   'P 1'
#
loop_
_entity.id
_entity.type
_entity.pdbx_description
1 polymer ?
#
loop_
_entity_poly.entity_id
_entity_poly.type
_entity_poly.pdbx_seq_one_letter_code
_entity_poly.pdbx_strand_id
1 'polypeptide(L)'
;MSSPWVTLPRAAWARLAHDNQQRLDSETVIRLRGLQDPTDVRDVAEVYLPLAQLLNLYRINHDQLYADSYGFLGIHPGRTPFVIGVAGSVAVGKSTTARLLRELLARSPGYPRVDLVTTDGFLYPNAVLEQRGLLDKKGFPES
;
A
#
# COMPACT_ATOMS: atom_id res chain seq x y z
N MET A 1 22.54 10.00 -19.71
CA MET A 1 22.07 8.86 -18.90
C MET A 1 20.60 9.12 -18.56
N SER A 2 19.68 8.24 -18.98
CA SER A 2 18.27 8.31 -18.57
C SER A 2 18.13 7.76 -17.15
N SER A 3 17.38 8.46 -16.30
CA SER A 3 17.00 7.96 -14.98
C SER A 3 16.02 6.80 -15.12
N PRO A 4 16.08 5.73 -14.28
CA PRO A 4 15.07 4.68 -14.26
C PRO A 4 13.72 5.17 -13.68
N TRP A 5 13.69 6.39 -13.15
CA TRP A 5 12.52 6.97 -12.48
C TRP A 5 11.81 7.98 -13.36
N VAL A 6 10.47 7.93 -13.34
CA VAL A 6 9.63 9.01 -13.86
C VAL A 6 9.34 9.98 -12.71
N THR A 7 9.75 11.23 -12.88
CA THR A 7 9.50 12.30 -11.90
C THR A 7 8.36 13.20 -12.40
N LEU A 8 7.32 13.36 -11.58
CA LEU A 8 6.18 14.21 -11.90
C LEU A 8 5.98 15.28 -10.83
N PRO A 9 5.74 16.55 -11.22
CA PRO A 9 5.26 17.56 -10.30
C PRO A 9 3.90 17.15 -9.72
N ARG A 10 3.63 17.55 -8.47
CA ARG A 10 2.38 17.22 -7.76
C ARG A 10 1.12 17.51 -8.59
N ALA A 11 1.05 18.66 -9.25
CA ALA A 11 -0.08 19.03 -10.09
C ALA A 11 -0.27 18.10 -11.31
N ALA A 12 0.82 17.57 -11.88
CA ALA A 12 0.75 16.61 -12.97
C ALA A 12 0.28 15.23 -12.47
N TRP A 13 0.78 14.81 -11.32
CA TRP A 13 0.36 13.57 -10.65
C TRP A 13 -1.13 13.58 -10.28
N ALA A 14 -1.60 14.67 -9.65
CA ALA A 14 -3.00 14.82 -9.23
C ALA A 14 -3.99 14.70 -10.40
N ARG A 15 -3.63 15.19 -11.58
CA ARG A 15 -4.49 15.10 -12.78
C ARG A 15 -4.71 13.68 -13.27
N LEU A 16 -3.80 12.73 -12.98
CA LEU A 16 -3.97 11.33 -13.35
C LEU A 16 -5.21 10.68 -12.70
N ALA A 17 -5.69 11.27 -11.60
CA ALA A 17 -6.87 10.79 -10.90
C ALA A 17 -8.19 11.04 -11.65
N HIS A 18 -8.23 12.04 -12.54
CA HIS A 18 -9.46 12.50 -13.19
C HIS A 18 -9.97 11.54 -14.27
N ASP A 19 -9.10 10.73 -14.87
CA ASP A 19 -9.43 9.89 -16.02
C ASP A 19 -9.87 8.46 -15.64
N ASN A 20 -10.00 8.17 -14.34
CA ASN A 20 -10.22 6.82 -13.83
C ASN A 20 -11.61 6.62 -13.19
N GLN A 21 -12.10 5.38 -13.26
CA GLN A 21 -13.43 4.98 -12.73
C GLN A 21 -13.50 5.02 -11.19
N GLN A 22 -12.37 4.91 -10.50
CA GLN A 22 -12.31 4.96 -9.04
C GLN A 22 -12.39 6.41 -8.55
N ARG A 23 -13.55 6.78 -8.01
CA ARG A 23 -13.80 8.11 -7.44
C ARG A 23 -13.78 8.07 -5.92
N LEU A 24 -13.31 9.14 -5.30
CA LEU A 24 -13.50 9.38 -3.86
C LEU A 24 -14.96 9.73 -3.63
N ASP A 25 -15.72 8.81 -3.02
CA ASP A 25 -17.07 9.11 -2.55
C ASP A 25 -17.04 9.80 -1.18
N SER A 26 -18.17 10.44 -0.81
CA SER A 26 -18.30 11.18 0.44
C SER A 26 -18.13 10.29 1.67
N GLU A 27 -18.52 9.01 1.58
CA GLU A 27 -18.37 8.05 2.67
C GLU A 27 -16.88 7.73 2.94
N THR A 28 -16.09 7.58 1.88
CA THR A 28 -14.63 7.39 1.95
C THR A 28 -14.01 8.58 2.66
N VAL A 29 -14.36 9.80 2.26
CA VAL A 29 -13.83 11.03 2.87
C VAL A 29 -14.17 11.12 4.36
N ILE A 30 -15.41 10.79 4.76
CA ILE A 30 -15.83 10.79 6.17
C ILE A 30 -15.03 9.76 6.98
N ARG A 31 -14.87 8.54 6.46
CA ARG A 31 -14.11 7.48 7.13
C ARG A 31 -12.65 7.85 7.29
N LEU A 32 -12.04 8.40 6.24
CA LEU A 32 -10.66 8.86 6.27
C LEU A 32 -10.44 9.97 7.31
N ARG A 33 -11.38 10.90 7.47
CA ARG A 33 -11.35 11.91 8.55
C ARG A 33 -11.49 11.30 9.95
N GLY A 34 -12.19 10.17 10.07
CA GLY A 34 -12.38 9.46 11.35
C GLY A 34 -11.18 8.65 11.82
N LEU A 35 -10.19 8.38 10.95
CA LEU A 35 -9.01 7.55 11.26
C LEU A 35 -7.97 8.23 12.17
N GLN A 36 -8.27 9.39 12.75
CA GLN A 36 -7.31 10.24 13.49
C GLN A 36 -6.02 10.54 12.71
N ASP A 37 -6.03 10.39 11.39
CA ASP A 37 -4.88 10.67 10.55
C ASP A 37 -4.89 12.16 10.18
N PRO A 38 -3.80 12.92 10.44
CA PRO A 38 -3.75 14.36 10.19
C PRO A 38 -3.70 14.72 8.69
N THR A 39 -3.93 13.75 7.80
CA THR A 39 -3.79 13.92 6.36
C THR A 39 -4.94 14.75 5.79
N ASP A 40 -4.60 15.83 5.09
CA ASP A 40 -5.57 16.69 4.41
C ASP A 40 -6.34 15.88 3.36
N VAL A 41 -7.65 16.13 3.24
CA VAL A 41 -8.49 15.58 2.17
C VAL A 41 -7.91 15.92 0.79
N ARG A 42 -7.23 17.06 0.65
CA ARG A 42 -6.52 17.41 -0.57
C ARG A 42 -5.37 16.44 -0.87
N ASP A 43 -4.59 16.04 0.12
CA ASP A 43 -3.53 15.03 -0.07
C ASP A 43 -4.14 13.68 -0.47
N VAL A 44 -5.26 13.30 0.15
CA VAL A 44 -5.98 12.08 -0.24
C VAL A 44 -6.36 12.12 -1.72
N ALA A 45 -6.94 13.22 -2.19
CA ALA A 45 -7.39 13.35 -3.58
C ALA A 45 -6.24 13.50 -4.59
N GLU A 46 -5.22 14.31 -4.25
CA GLU A 46 -4.16 14.69 -5.19
C GLU A 46 -2.98 13.71 -5.19
N VAL A 47 -2.76 12.96 -4.10
CA VAL A 47 -1.59 12.09 -3.95
C VAL A 47 -2.00 10.63 -3.84
N TYR A 48 -2.86 10.29 -2.88
CA TYR A 48 -3.14 8.88 -2.55
C TYR A 48 -4.14 8.22 -3.50
N LEU A 49 -5.16 8.95 -3.98
CA LEU A 49 -6.09 8.41 -4.97
C LEU A 49 -5.40 7.99 -6.28
N PRO A 50 -4.62 8.85 -6.96
CA PRO A 50 -3.92 8.41 -8.18
C PRO A 50 -2.91 7.29 -7.89
N LEU A 51 -2.29 7.25 -6.70
CA LEU A 51 -1.44 6.13 -6.30
C LEU A 51 -2.22 4.83 -6.17
N ALA A 52 -3.38 4.84 -5.52
CA ALA A 52 -4.23 3.66 -5.38
C ALA A 52 -4.72 3.16 -6.74
N GLN A 53 -5.07 4.06 -7.66
CA GLN A 53 -5.45 3.70 -9.02
C GLN A 53 -4.29 3.03 -9.79
N LEU A 54 -3.06 3.57 -9.67
CA LEU A 54 -1.87 2.95 -10.28
C LEU A 54 -1.58 1.57 -9.68
N LEU A 55 -1.69 1.42 -8.37
CA LEU A 55 -1.51 0.13 -7.69
C LEU A 55 -2.57 -0.89 -8.12
N ASN A 56 -3.82 -0.46 -8.32
CA ASN A 56 -4.87 -1.32 -8.84
C ASN A 56 -4.61 -1.74 -10.29
N LEU A 57 -4.09 -0.85 -11.14
CA LEU A 57 -3.66 -1.21 -12.50
C LEU A 57 -2.58 -2.30 -12.46
N TYR A 58 -1.56 -2.14 -11.61
CA TYR A 58 -0.52 -3.16 -11.43
C TYR A 58 -1.07 -4.49 -10.93
N ARG A 59 -1.99 -4.46 -9.97
CA ARG A 59 -2.65 -5.67 -9.47
C ARG A 59 -3.39 -6.41 -10.59
N ILE A 60 -4.20 -5.71 -11.38
CA ILE A 60 -4.98 -6.32 -12.48
C ILE A 60 -4.05 -6.97 -13.50
N ASN A 61 -3.00 -6.26 -13.92
CA ASN A 61 -2.04 -6.78 -14.90
C ASN A 61 -1.26 -7.97 -14.35
N HIS A 62 -0.92 -7.95 -13.06
CA HIS A 62 -0.27 -9.07 -12.39
C HIS A 62 -1.20 -10.29 -12.30
N ASP A 63 -2.46 -10.09 -11.93
CA ASP A 63 -3.47 -11.17 -11.89
C ASP A 63 -3.60 -11.84 -13.27
N GLN A 64 -3.64 -11.04 -14.35
CA GLN A 64 -3.70 -11.56 -15.72
C GLN A 64 -2.44 -12.33 -16.12
N LEU A 65 -1.25 -11.79 -15.85
CA LEU A 65 0.02 -12.45 -16.15
C LEU A 65 0.13 -13.83 -15.48
N TYR A 66 -0.31 -13.92 -14.23
CA TYR A 66 -0.32 -15.19 -13.50
C TYR A 66 -1.35 -16.16 -14.08
N ALA A 67 -2.55 -15.69 -14.42
CA ALA A 67 -3.57 -16.52 -15.06
C ALA A 67 -3.05 -17.12 -16.40
N ASP A 68 -2.40 -16.32 -17.24
CA ASP A 68 -1.83 -16.77 -18.51
C ASP A 68 -0.70 -17.78 -18.30
N SER A 69 0.19 -17.50 -17.33
CA SER A 69 1.30 -18.39 -16.97
C SER A 69 0.79 -19.75 -16.47
N TYR A 70 -0.23 -19.74 -15.62
CA TYR A 70 -0.85 -20.95 -15.10
C TYR A 70 -1.61 -21.73 -16.18
N GLY A 71 -2.31 -21.03 -17.08
CA GLY A 71 -2.92 -21.63 -18.26
C GLY A 71 -1.91 -22.33 -19.16
N PHE A 72 -0.77 -21.69 -19.41
CA PHE A 72 0.33 -22.28 -20.18
C PHE A 72 0.94 -23.52 -19.51
N LEU A 73 1.13 -23.47 -18.19
CA LEU A 73 1.70 -24.58 -17.41
C LEU A 73 0.69 -25.69 -17.09
N GLY A 74 -0.59 -25.50 -17.38
CA GLY A 74 -1.65 -26.47 -17.08
C GLY A 74 -1.90 -26.67 -15.58
N ILE A 75 -1.63 -25.65 -14.75
CA ILE A 75 -1.83 -25.70 -13.30
C ILE A 75 -2.95 -24.75 -12.84
N HIS A 76 -3.63 -25.12 -11.77
CA HIS A 76 -4.68 -24.29 -11.15
C HIS A 76 -4.36 -24.06 -9.66
N PRO A 77 -3.32 -23.27 -9.36
CA PRO A 77 -3.01 -22.94 -7.98
C PRO A 77 -4.12 -22.05 -7.39
N GLY A 78 -4.18 -22.01 -6.05
CA GLY A 78 -5.03 -21.08 -5.33
C GLY A 78 -4.68 -19.62 -5.64
N ARG A 79 -5.55 -18.69 -5.22
CA ARG A 79 -5.34 -17.25 -5.43
C ARG A 79 -4.05 -16.78 -4.74
N THR A 80 -3.13 -16.23 -5.52
CA THR A 80 -1.91 -15.57 -5.01
C THR A 80 -2.23 -14.13 -4.60
N PRO A 81 -1.97 -13.71 -3.35
CA PRO A 81 -2.15 -12.32 -2.94
C PRO A 81 -1.17 -11.37 -3.62
N PHE A 82 -1.62 -10.16 -3.92
CA PHE A 82 -0.74 -9.06 -4.35
C PHE A 82 -0.19 -8.32 -3.12
N VAL A 83 1.12 -8.32 -2.93
CA VAL A 83 1.78 -7.78 -1.73
C VAL A 83 2.39 -6.41 -2.01
N ILE A 84 2.07 -5.42 -1.18
CA ILE A 84 2.62 -4.06 -1.25
C ILE A 84 3.45 -3.80 0.00
N GLY A 85 4.76 -3.60 -0.16
CA GLY A 85 5.65 -3.21 0.92
C GLY A 85 5.68 -1.70 1.12
N VAL A 86 5.46 -1.23 2.35
CA VAL A 86 5.58 0.20 2.72
C VAL A 86 6.76 0.36 3.68
N ALA A 87 7.85 0.94 3.17
CA ALA A 87 9.11 1.13 3.90
C ALA A 87 9.43 2.63 4.13
N GLY A 88 10.40 2.91 4.99
CA GLY A 88 10.81 4.27 5.36
C GLY A 88 11.24 4.39 6.82
N SER A 89 11.80 5.55 7.19
CA SER A 89 12.31 5.82 8.54
C SER A 89 11.22 5.78 9.61
N VAL A 90 11.63 5.70 10.89
CA VAL A 90 10.74 5.85 12.04
C VAL A 90 10.08 7.24 11.99
N ALA A 91 8.80 7.33 12.37
CA ALA A 91 7.99 8.55 12.38
C ALA A 91 7.75 9.25 11.01
N VAL A 92 8.17 8.67 9.88
CA VAL A 92 7.94 9.27 8.53
C VAL A 92 6.49 9.16 8.03
N GLY A 93 5.60 8.49 8.77
CA GLY A 93 4.19 8.33 8.39
C GLY A 93 3.85 7.03 7.63
N LYS A 94 4.68 5.97 7.71
CA LYS A 94 4.38 4.66 7.06
C LYS A 94 3.00 4.11 7.41
N SER A 95 2.64 4.10 8.69
CA SER A 95 1.37 3.54 9.15
C SER A 95 0.18 4.36 8.66
N THR A 96 0.33 5.68 8.58
CA THR A 96 -0.64 6.59 7.96
C THR A 96 -0.86 6.23 6.49
N THR A 97 0.22 6.22 5.70
CA THR A 97 0.17 5.85 4.28
C THR A 97 -0.46 4.48 4.06
N ALA A 98 -0.08 3.48 4.86
CA ALA A 98 -0.58 2.11 4.73
C ALA A 98 -2.08 1.99 5.04
N ARG A 99 -2.58 2.70 6.06
CA ARG A 99 -4.03 2.74 6.38
C ARG A 99 -4.82 3.44 5.28
N LEU A 100 -4.35 4.57 4.78
CA LEU A 100 -4.98 5.30 3.68
C LEU A 100 -5.08 4.42 2.42
N LEU A 101 -3.96 3.78 2.03
CA LEU A 101 -3.95 2.89 0.87
C LEU A 101 -4.89 1.69 1.05
N ARG A 102 -4.95 1.09 2.24
CA ARG A 102 -5.88 0.00 2.53
C ARG A 102 -7.33 0.41 2.25
N GLU A 103 -7.77 1.56 2.76
CA GLU A 103 -9.14 2.03 2.58
C GLU A 103 -9.45 2.34 1.10
N LEU A 104 -8.52 2.97 0.40
CA LEU A 104 -8.69 3.31 -1.02
C LEU A 104 -8.73 2.04 -1.89
N LEU A 105 -7.82 1.09 -1.67
CA LEU A 105 -7.73 -0.14 -2.47
C LEU A 105 -8.91 -1.09 -2.23
N ALA A 106 -9.44 -1.14 -1.00
CA ALA A 106 -10.62 -1.97 -0.69
C ALA A 106 -11.89 -1.54 -1.45
N ARG A 107 -11.91 -0.30 -1.97
CA ARG A 107 -13.01 0.27 -2.75
C ARG A 107 -12.73 0.32 -4.25
N SER A 108 -11.58 -0.17 -4.70
CA SER A 108 -11.29 -0.31 -6.13
C SER A 108 -12.29 -1.29 -6.78
N PRO A 109 -12.55 -1.17 -8.09
CA PRO A 109 -13.44 -2.08 -8.81
C PRO A 109 -13.12 -3.55 -8.53
N GLY A 110 -14.16 -4.33 -8.22
CA GLY A 110 -14.03 -5.73 -7.77
C GLY A 110 -13.91 -5.90 -6.25
N TYR A 111 -13.96 -4.81 -5.47
CA TYR A 111 -13.99 -4.79 -4.00
C TYR A 111 -13.05 -5.82 -3.36
N PRO A 112 -11.73 -5.72 -3.64
CA PRO A 112 -10.80 -6.71 -3.15
C PRO A 112 -10.73 -6.66 -1.62
N ARG A 113 -10.55 -7.82 -1.00
CA ARG A 113 -10.14 -7.89 0.40
C ARG A 113 -8.73 -7.34 0.53
N VAL A 114 -8.54 -6.32 1.37
CA VAL A 114 -7.25 -5.71 1.65
C VAL A 114 -6.97 -5.77 3.16
N ASP A 115 -5.97 -6.57 3.50
CA ASP A 115 -5.48 -6.73 4.87
C ASP A 115 -4.19 -5.90 5.07
N LEU A 116 -3.98 -5.40 6.29
CA LEU A 116 -2.78 -4.64 6.68
C LEU A 116 -2.07 -5.40 7.80
N VAL A 117 -0.80 -5.74 7.57
CA VAL A 117 0.08 -6.41 8.52
C VAL A 117 1.29 -5.52 8.76
N THR A 118 1.61 -5.27 10.04
CA THR A 118 2.83 -4.52 10.42
C THR A 118 3.97 -5.50 10.69
N THR A 119 5.19 -5.13 10.28
CA THR A 119 6.40 -5.93 10.57
C THR A 119 6.77 -5.90 12.04
N ASP A 120 6.31 -4.88 12.79
CA ASP A 120 6.57 -4.74 14.23
C ASP A 120 6.02 -5.93 15.04
N GLY A 121 4.98 -6.60 14.55
CA GLY A 121 4.43 -7.82 15.15
C GLY A 121 5.33 -9.05 15.00
N PHE A 122 6.38 -8.98 14.18
CA PHE A 122 7.36 -10.05 13.96
C PHE A 122 8.65 -9.84 14.75
N LEU A 123 8.79 -8.71 15.46
CA LEU A 123 9.91 -8.49 16.36
C LEU A 123 9.91 -9.52 17.48
N TYR A 124 11.09 -9.89 17.96
CA TYR A 124 11.17 -10.74 19.13
C TYR A 124 10.48 -10.08 20.35
N PRO A 125 9.81 -10.86 21.21
CA PRO A 125 9.33 -10.35 22.49
C PRO A 125 10.46 -9.69 23.28
N ASN A 126 10.16 -8.66 24.08
CA ASN A 126 11.18 -7.94 24.86
C ASN A 126 12.08 -8.90 25.69
N ALA A 127 11.52 -9.95 26.28
CA ALA A 127 12.29 -10.95 27.03
C ALA A 127 13.37 -11.67 26.18
N VAL A 128 13.08 -11.95 24.91
CA VAL A 128 14.04 -12.57 23.97
C VAL A 128 15.07 -11.54 23.52
N LEU A 129 14.67 -10.28 23.32
CA LEU A 129 15.60 -9.19 23.01
C LEU A 129 16.59 -8.94 24.15
N GLU A 130 16.12 -8.95 25.41
CA GLU A 130 16.96 -8.84 26.62
C GLU A 130 17.96 -10.00 26.70
N GLN A 131 17.48 -11.24 26.56
CA GLN A 131 18.34 -12.43 26.59
C GLN A 131 19.44 -12.38 25.53
N ARG A 132 19.17 -11.77 24.38
CA ARG A 132 20.12 -11.66 23.26
C ARG A 132 20.96 -10.38 23.28
N GLY A 133 20.76 -9.48 24.24
CA GLY A 133 21.44 -8.18 24.28
C GLY A 133 21.08 -7.28 23.08
N LEU A 134 19.88 -7.43 22.53
CA LEU A 134 19.41 -6.72 21.32
C LEU A 134 18.38 -5.63 21.62
N LEU A 135 18.12 -5.30 22.90
CA LEU A 135 17.09 -4.35 23.26
C LEU A 135 17.32 -2.94 22.67
N ASP A 136 18.57 -2.48 22.68
CA ASP A 136 18.99 -1.19 22.10
C ASP A 136 18.98 -1.19 20.56
N LYS A 137 18.86 -2.38 19.96
CA LYS A 137 18.78 -2.59 18.51
C LYS A 137 17.37 -2.93 18.03
N LYS A 138 16.36 -2.71 18.87
CA LYS A 138 14.96 -2.96 18.49
C LYS A 138 14.59 -2.16 17.23
N GLY A 139 14.20 -2.87 16.18
CA GLY A 139 13.87 -2.31 14.86
C GLY A 139 14.99 -2.45 13.81
N PHE A 140 16.13 -3.06 14.15
CA PHE A 140 17.17 -3.45 13.19
C PHE A 140 16.92 -4.88 12.64
N PRO A 141 17.54 -5.28 11.51
CA PRO A 141 17.30 -6.59 10.91
C PRO A 141 17.55 -7.79 11.83
N GLU A 142 18.43 -7.65 12.84
CA GLU A 142 18.72 -8.69 13.81
C GLU A 142 17.72 -8.83 14.98
N SER A 143 16.81 -7.85 15.16
CA SER A 143 15.86 -7.76 16.28
C SER A 143 14.45 -8.24 15.94
#